data_AF-A0A8J4GMY0-F1
#
_entry.id   AF-A0A8J4GMY0-F1
#
_cell.length_a   1.000
_cell.length_b   1.000
_cell.length_c   1.000
_cell.angle_alpha   90.00
_cell.angle_beta   90.00
_cell.angle_gamma   90.00
#
_symmetry.space_group_name_H-M   'P 1'
#
loop_
_entity.id
_entity.type
_entity.pdbx_description
1 polymer ?
#
loop_
_entity_poly.entity_id
_entity_poly.type
_entity_poly.pdbx_seq_one_letter_code
_entity_poly.pdbx_strand_id
1 'polypeptide(L)'
;MKHVHSRTPANALERLKIDSHMRFTPGWDVELQRMIRDAPSRNAVLTHYPPSWDDMSERRVPAMCLARWVEEAAGQRVLMLEAALMDPLPRGRLLRPVPFAAAGFMFAPARVMEDVPFDPSLDYLFHGEEALYSARLWTHGWDMFTPDRNVAFHHYNRDGAPKFWNDFDANPSYHTRKAAVLRKVEALMLSEYGTGGFKYGMGRQRTVRQWWQYTGLEPSNRSQAMDVLRFCWVEDNDRHQHRHHQQQEIKETSTARHTAAPTSLRPPWWGRW
;
A
#
# COMPACT_ATOMS: atom_id res chain seq x y z
N MET A 1 8.86 -1.11 -14.33
CA MET A 1 9.39 0.13 -13.74
C MET A 1 10.88 0.24 -14.07
N LYS A 2 11.34 1.25 -14.85
CA LYS A 2 12.79 1.44 -15.09
C LYS A 2 13.39 2.11 -13.84
N HIS A 3 14.11 1.35 -13.03
CA HIS A 3 14.89 1.92 -11.93
C HIS A 3 16.09 2.66 -12.52
N VAL A 4 16.00 3.98 -12.62
CA VAL A 4 17.18 4.81 -12.86
C VAL A 4 17.99 4.76 -11.57
N HIS A 5 19.02 3.92 -11.54
CA HIS A 5 20.06 3.97 -10.51
C HIS A 5 20.88 5.25 -10.72
N SER A 6 20.39 6.38 -10.24
CA SER A 6 21.26 7.53 -10.04
C SER A 6 22.14 7.23 -8.83
N ARG A 7 23.47 7.36 -9.00
CA ARG A 7 24.39 7.34 -7.87
C ARG A 7 23.94 8.45 -6.92
N THR A 8 23.42 8.05 -5.77
CA THR A 8 22.95 9.03 -4.79
C THR A 8 24.17 9.77 -4.21
N PRO A 9 24.14 11.11 -4.09
CA PRO A 9 25.12 11.80 -3.28
C PRO A 9 25.09 11.24 -1.86
N ALA A 10 26.25 10.93 -1.28
CA ALA A 10 26.38 10.36 0.06
C ALA A 10 25.77 11.24 1.18
N ASN A 11 25.33 12.46 0.86
CA ASN A 11 24.87 13.48 1.81
C ASN A 11 23.37 13.80 1.70
N ALA A 12 22.60 13.11 0.85
CA ALA A 12 21.16 13.36 0.77
C ALA A 12 20.46 12.86 2.05
N LEU A 13 19.79 13.75 2.78
CA LEU A 13 19.06 13.42 4.01
C LEU A 13 17.73 12.72 3.72
N GLU A 14 17.04 13.12 2.64
CA GLU A 14 15.78 12.53 2.17
C GLU A 14 15.89 12.04 0.71
N ARG A 15 14.96 11.16 0.31
CA ARG A 15 14.79 10.69 -1.07
C ARG A 15 13.33 10.76 -1.48
N LEU A 16 13.12 11.19 -2.72
CA LEU A 16 11.83 11.14 -3.41
C LEU A 16 11.90 10.10 -4.53
N LYS A 17 10.99 9.14 -4.52
CA LYS A 17 10.70 8.24 -5.64
C LYS A 17 9.39 8.68 -6.27
N ILE A 18 9.38 8.77 -7.59
CA ILE A 18 8.19 9.10 -8.37
C ILE A 18 8.15 8.31 -9.67
N ASP A 19 6.95 8.20 -10.23
CA ASP A 19 6.78 7.91 -11.64
C ASP A 19 7.28 9.07 -12.53
N SER A 20 7.51 8.77 -13.80
CA SER A 20 8.07 9.71 -14.78
C SER A 20 7.08 10.73 -15.33
N HIS A 21 5.82 10.68 -14.90
CA HIS A 21 4.70 11.39 -15.50
C HIS A 21 3.85 12.04 -14.41
N MET A 22 4.52 12.90 -13.65
CA MET A 22 3.97 13.63 -12.50
C MET A 22 3.96 15.13 -12.76
N ARG A 23 3.03 15.85 -12.12
CA ARG A 23 3.05 17.31 -11.98
C ARG A 23 3.05 17.66 -10.51
N PHE A 24 3.96 18.55 -10.10
CA PHE A 24 4.08 18.97 -8.70
C PHE A 24 3.43 20.33 -8.46
N THR A 25 2.93 20.54 -7.23
CA THR A 25 2.45 21.84 -6.80
C THR A 25 3.61 22.77 -6.44
N PRO A 26 3.44 24.10 -6.49
CA PRO A 26 4.45 25.02 -5.96
C PRO A 26 4.77 24.73 -4.48
N GLY A 27 6.07 24.65 -4.14
CA GLY A 27 6.52 24.39 -2.77
C GLY A 27 6.33 22.93 -2.29
N TRP A 28 6.13 21.98 -3.21
CA TRP A 28 5.92 20.57 -2.91
C TRP A 28 7.00 19.98 -1.99
N ASP A 29 8.26 20.37 -2.17
CA ASP A 29 9.43 19.89 -1.45
C ASP A 29 9.44 20.39 0.00
N VAL A 30 9.17 21.68 0.19
CA VAL A 30 9.05 22.31 1.51
C VAL A 30 7.92 21.66 2.32
N GLU A 31 6.78 21.37 1.67
CA GLU A 31 5.66 20.69 2.33
C GLU A 31 5.99 19.24 2.68
N LEU A 32 6.66 18.48 1.80
CA LEU A 32 7.11 17.12 2.12
C LEU A 32 8.12 17.10 3.27
N GLN A 33 9.09 18.01 3.25
CA GLN A 33 10.07 18.16 4.33
C GLN A 33 9.41 18.56 5.65
N ARG A 34 8.37 19.40 5.62
CA ARG A 34 7.58 19.70 6.81
C ARG A 34 6.89 18.44 7.32
N MET A 35 6.12 17.75 6.47
CA MET A 35 5.36 16.56 6.86
C MET A 35 6.25 15.45 7.42
N ILE A 36 7.43 15.21 6.82
CA ILE A 36 8.32 14.14 7.30
C ILE A 36 8.93 14.47 8.66
N ARG A 37 9.19 15.75 8.96
CA ARG A 37 9.65 16.20 10.28
C ARG A 37 8.55 16.12 11.34
N ASP A 38 7.31 16.40 10.93
CA ASP A 38 6.13 16.34 11.80
C ASP A 38 5.61 14.89 11.99
N ALA A 39 6.14 13.92 11.24
CA ALA A 39 5.71 12.54 11.31
C ALA A 39 5.98 11.94 12.71
N PRO A 40 5.09 11.09 13.24
CA PRO A 40 5.23 10.53 14.60
C PRO A 40 6.33 9.46 14.71
N SER A 41 7.04 9.16 13.62
CA SER A 41 8.09 8.15 13.54
C SER A 41 9.31 8.71 12.84
N ARG A 42 10.50 8.37 13.36
CA ARG A 42 11.78 8.70 12.68
C ARG A 42 12.00 7.87 11.43
N ASN A 43 11.37 6.70 11.33
CA ASN A 43 11.36 5.82 10.16
C ASN A 43 10.04 6.00 9.40
N ALA A 44 9.73 7.24 9.02
CA ALA A 44 8.49 7.55 8.30
C ALA A 44 8.67 7.49 6.78
N VAL A 45 7.62 7.06 6.11
CA VAL A 45 7.48 7.10 4.65
C VAL A 45 6.19 7.84 4.32
N LEU A 46 6.29 8.97 3.63
CA LEU A 46 5.14 9.65 3.03
C LEU A 46 4.84 9.02 1.69
N THR A 47 3.63 8.53 1.51
CA THR A 47 3.26 7.73 0.34
C THR A 47 1.76 7.84 0.07
N HIS A 48 1.40 7.90 -1.20
CA HIS A 48 0.03 7.75 -1.68
C HIS A 48 0.03 7.50 -3.18
N TYR A 49 -1.14 7.25 -3.76
CA TYR A 49 -1.34 7.43 -5.20
C TYR A 49 -1.75 8.87 -5.46
N PRO A 50 -0.92 9.72 -6.10
CA PRO A 50 -1.28 11.10 -6.32
C PRO A 50 -2.53 11.21 -7.20
N PRO A 51 -3.44 12.17 -6.96
CA PRO A 51 -4.66 12.31 -7.76
C PRO A 51 -4.35 12.61 -9.23
N SER A 52 -5.35 12.45 -10.11
CA SER A 52 -5.15 12.69 -11.54
C SER A 52 -4.75 14.13 -11.80
N TRP A 53 -3.75 14.31 -12.65
CA TRP A 53 -3.32 15.62 -13.13
C TRP A 53 -4.32 16.32 -14.08
N ASP A 54 -5.43 15.65 -14.41
CA ASP A 54 -6.54 16.20 -15.19
C ASP A 54 -7.39 17.15 -14.31
N ASP A 55 -7.39 16.91 -12.99
CA ASP A 55 -7.99 17.79 -12.00
C ASP A 55 -6.95 18.16 -10.92
N MET A 56 -6.14 19.18 -11.23
CA MET A 56 -5.18 19.73 -10.27
C MET A 56 -5.84 20.58 -9.16
N SER A 57 -7.17 20.70 -9.15
CA SER A 57 -7.91 21.42 -8.10
C SER A 57 -8.34 20.51 -6.94
N GLU A 58 -8.25 19.19 -7.11
CA GLU A 58 -8.60 18.19 -6.09
C GLU A 58 -7.83 18.44 -4.78
N ARG A 59 -8.60 18.59 -3.70
CA ARG A 59 -8.09 18.88 -2.35
C ARG A 59 -8.08 17.66 -1.45
N ARG A 60 -8.93 16.67 -1.72
CA ARG A 60 -8.93 15.38 -1.03
C ARG A 60 -7.65 14.64 -1.34
N VAL A 61 -7.09 13.99 -0.34
CA VAL A 61 -5.84 13.24 -0.46
C VAL A 61 -6.17 11.75 -0.55
N PRO A 62 -5.74 11.05 -1.62
CA PRO A 62 -5.87 9.61 -1.70
C PRO A 62 -5.13 8.93 -0.54
N ALA A 63 -5.86 8.18 0.29
CA ALA A 63 -5.27 7.31 1.31
C ALA A 63 -5.24 5.88 0.79
N MET A 64 -4.07 5.24 0.79
CA MET A 64 -3.92 3.84 0.40
C MET A 64 -4.44 2.91 1.50
N CYS A 65 -5.76 2.83 1.61
CA CYS A 65 -6.47 2.19 2.72
C CYS A 65 -7.29 0.97 2.30
N LEU A 66 -7.21 0.59 1.03
CA LEU A 66 -7.94 -0.52 0.43
C LEU A 66 -6.97 -1.45 -0.32
N ALA A 67 -7.35 -2.71 -0.45
CA ALA A 67 -6.67 -3.67 -1.29
C ALA A 67 -7.61 -4.82 -1.63
N ARG A 68 -7.33 -5.48 -2.75
CA ARG A 68 -8.02 -6.70 -3.17
C ARG A 68 -7.05 -7.69 -3.78
N TRP A 69 -7.42 -8.96 -3.74
CA TRP A 69 -6.66 -10.01 -4.42
C TRP A 69 -6.97 -9.99 -5.92
N VAL A 70 -5.93 -10.07 -6.73
CA VAL A 70 -6.01 -10.23 -8.18
C VAL A 70 -5.25 -11.46 -8.61
N GLU A 71 -5.76 -12.13 -9.63
CA GLU A 71 -5.05 -13.23 -10.29
C GLU A 71 -4.05 -12.67 -11.30
N GLU A 72 -2.83 -13.20 -11.24
CA GLU A 72 -1.73 -12.89 -12.14
C GLU A 72 -1.39 -14.14 -12.96
N ALA A 73 -0.14 -14.28 -13.40
CA ALA A 73 0.30 -15.45 -14.16
C ALA A 73 0.22 -16.75 -13.33
N ALA A 74 0.00 -17.87 -14.03
CA ALA A 74 0.06 -19.24 -13.50
C ALA A 74 -0.74 -19.48 -12.20
N GLY A 75 -1.91 -18.82 -12.08
CA GLY A 75 -2.84 -18.97 -10.96
C GLY A 75 -2.35 -18.35 -9.64
N GLN A 76 -1.19 -17.67 -9.64
CA GLN A 76 -0.75 -16.91 -8.47
C GLN A 76 -1.68 -15.70 -8.27
N ARG A 77 -1.98 -15.41 -7.01
CA ARG A 77 -2.74 -14.21 -6.63
C ARG A 77 -1.88 -13.29 -5.81
N VAL A 78 -1.96 -12.01 -6.09
CA VAL A 78 -1.26 -10.95 -5.36
C VAL A 78 -2.25 -9.88 -4.90
N LEU A 79 -1.84 -9.07 -3.94
CA LEU A 79 -2.61 -7.90 -3.56
C LEU A 79 -2.40 -6.79 -4.59
N MET A 80 -3.49 -6.30 -5.14
CA MET A 80 -3.57 -5.00 -5.79
C MET A 80 -4.00 -3.98 -4.75
N LEU A 81 -3.19 -2.93 -4.58
CA LEU A 81 -3.43 -1.90 -3.59
C LEU A 81 -4.28 -0.79 -4.21
N GLU A 82 -5.18 -0.23 -3.40
CA GLU A 82 -6.16 0.77 -3.82
C GLU A 82 -6.18 1.94 -2.83
N ALA A 83 -6.72 3.08 -3.28
CA ALA A 83 -6.84 4.27 -2.46
C ALA A 83 -8.26 4.83 -2.49
N ALA A 84 -8.69 5.39 -1.37
CA ALA A 84 -9.91 6.19 -1.27
C ALA A 84 -9.54 7.67 -1.16
N LEU A 85 -10.32 8.55 -1.80
CA LEU A 85 -10.18 10.00 -1.62
C LEU A 85 -10.68 10.38 -0.23
N MET A 86 -9.79 10.95 0.57
CA MET A 86 -10.09 11.35 1.94
C MET A 86 -9.98 12.86 2.09
N ASP A 87 -10.78 13.45 2.95
CA ASP A 87 -10.59 14.86 3.29
C ASP A 87 -9.18 15.09 3.86
N PRO A 88 -8.56 16.23 3.49
CA PRO A 88 -7.24 16.58 3.97
C PRO A 88 -7.26 16.76 5.49
N LEU A 89 -6.20 16.32 6.16
CA LEU A 89 -6.08 16.53 7.58
C LEU A 89 -5.71 17.99 7.86
N PRO A 90 -6.31 18.64 8.89
CA PRO A 90 -5.87 19.96 9.32
C PRO A 90 -4.38 19.99 9.64
N ARG A 91 -3.70 21.09 9.31
CA ARG A 91 -2.26 21.25 9.58
C ARG A 91 -1.99 21.09 11.08
N GLY A 92 -0.92 20.37 11.43
CA GLY A 92 -0.53 20.11 12.82
C GLY A 92 -1.23 18.90 13.47
N ARG A 93 -2.14 18.23 12.75
CA ARG A 93 -2.64 16.90 13.14
C ARG A 93 -1.61 15.81 12.80
N LEU A 94 -1.72 14.68 13.47
CA LEU A 94 -0.93 13.49 13.13
C LEU A 94 -1.29 13.01 11.74
N LEU A 95 -0.28 12.69 10.93
CA LEU A 95 -0.49 12.13 9.59
C LEU A 95 -1.25 10.80 9.66
N ARG A 96 -2.11 10.56 8.67
CA ARG A 96 -2.90 9.31 8.57
C ARG A 96 -1.97 8.13 8.31
N PRO A 97 -1.82 7.16 9.22
CA PRO A 97 -1.06 5.96 8.94
C PRO A 97 -1.82 5.09 7.93
N VAL A 98 -1.07 4.43 7.05
CA VAL A 98 -1.56 3.49 6.05
C VAL A 98 -0.69 2.23 6.05
N PRO A 99 -1.22 1.06 5.68
CA PRO A 99 -0.43 -0.18 5.66
C PRO A 99 0.42 -0.35 4.41
N PHE A 100 0.31 0.57 3.46
CA PHE A 100 0.76 0.42 2.09
C PHE A 100 1.68 1.55 1.64
N ALA A 101 2.63 1.19 0.78
CA ALA A 101 3.57 2.09 0.13
C ALA A 101 3.44 1.97 -1.38
N ALA A 102 3.20 3.09 -2.05
CA ALA A 102 3.14 3.19 -3.49
C ALA A 102 4.55 3.14 -4.08
N ALA A 103 4.70 2.43 -5.19
CA ALA A 103 5.92 2.46 -5.97
C ALA A 103 6.06 3.79 -6.75
N GLY A 104 4.94 4.41 -7.13
CA GLY A 104 4.89 5.62 -7.97
C GLY A 104 5.02 6.95 -7.22
N PHE A 105 4.94 6.97 -5.89
CA PHE A 105 5.22 8.16 -5.08
C PHE A 105 5.62 7.78 -3.65
N MET A 106 6.85 8.11 -3.26
CA MET A 106 7.38 7.84 -1.92
C MET A 106 8.41 8.89 -1.51
N PHE A 107 8.24 9.49 -0.34
CA PHE A 107 9.22 10.40 0.25
C PHE A 107 9.61 9.95 1.67
N ALA A 108 10.91 9.79 1.92
CA ALA A 108 11.41 9.26 3.18
C ALA A 108 12.87 9.69 3.42
N PRO A 109 13.39 9.59 4.65
CA PRO A 109 14.82 9.65 4.92
C PRO A 109 15.61 8.70 3.99
N ALA A 110 16.73 9.17 3.46
CA ALA A 110 17.49 8.47 2.43
C ALA A 110 17.97 7.07 2.85
N ARG A 111 18.18 6.86 4.17
CA ARG A 111 18.55 5.57 4.75
C ARG A 111 17.55 4.44 4.47
N VAL A 112 16.30 4.76 4.08
CA VAL A 112 15.30 3.74 3.68
C VAL A 112 15.83 2.82 2.58
N MET A 113 16.69 3.32 1.69
CA MET A 113 17.25 2.54 0.59
C MET A 113 18.43 1.67 1.01
N GLU A 114 19.03 1.95 2.17
CA GLU A 114 20.05 1.11 2.79
C GLU A 114 19.38 0.03 3.65
N ASP A 115 18.37 0.44 4.44
CA ASP A 115 17.59 -0.43 5.31
C ASP A 115 16.74 -1.44 4.51
N VAL A 116 16.06 -0.95 3.45
CA VAL A 116 15.08 -1.72 2.67
C VAL A 116 15.27 -1.46 1.16
N PRO A 117 16.37 -1.92 0.55
CA PRO A 117 16.60 -1.71 -0.88
C PRO A 117 15.53 -2.41 -1.73
N PHE A 118 15.18 -1.84 -2.89
CA PHE A 118 14.37 -2.54 -3.90
C PHE A 118 15.05 -3.84 -4.33
N ASP A 119 14.27 -4.91 -4.47
CA ASP A 119 14.78 -6.23 -4.87
C ASP A 119 14.99 -6.25 -6.40
N PRO A 120 16.25 -6.33 -6.88
CA PRO A 120 16.55 -6.29 -8.31
C PRO A 120 16.16 -7.58 -9.05
N SER A 121 15.67 -8.61 -8.34
CA SER A 121 15.22 -9.87 -8.94
C SER A 121 13.71 -9.98 -9.12
N LEU A 122 12.96 -8.90 -8.87
CA LEU A 122 11.52 -8.82 -9.13
C LEU A 122 11.22 -8.44 -10.60
N ASP A 123 11.92 -9.09 -11.53
CA ASP A 123 11.74 -8.85 -12.96
C ASP A 123 10.28 -9.09 -13.38
N TYR A 124 9.79 -8.28 -14.32
CA TYR A 124 8.50 -8.45 -14.99
C TYR A 124 7.25 -8.33 -14.11
N LEU A 125 7.38 -7.89 -12.84
CA LEU A 125 6.24 -7.55 -12.02
C LEU A 125 5.69 -6.16 -12.32
N PHE A 126 4.36 -6.07 -12.26
CA PHE A 126 3.60 -4.83 -12.22
C PHE A 126 2.62 -4.80 -11.05
N HIS A 127 2.15 -5.97 -10.61
CA HIS A 127 1.37 -6.12 -9.39
C HIS A 127 2.12 -7.03 -8.41
N GLY A 128 1.89 -6.79 -7.13
CA GLY A 128 2.42 -7.58 -6.01
C GLY A 128 3.74 -7.06 -5.43
N GLU A 129 4.52 -6.28 -6.17
CA GLU A 129 5.76 -5.68 -5.67
C GLU A 129 5.50 -4.59 -4.62
N GLU A 130 4.42 -3.82 -4.75
CA GLU A 130 4.05 -2.79 -3.78
C GLU A 130 3.64 -3.40 -2.45
N ALA A 131 2.83 -4.45 -2.46
CA ALA A 131 2.42 -5.17 -1.26
C ALA A 131 3.64 -5.81 -0.56
N LEU A 132 4.52 -6.45 -1.34
CA LEU A 132 5.78 -6.99 -0.83
C LEU A 132 6.65 -5.89 -0.21
N TYR A 133 6.83 -4.76 -0.90
CA TYR A 133 7.66 -3.68 -0.40
C TYR A 133 7.07 -3.01 0.85
N SER A 134 5.75 -2.88 0.93
CA SER A 134 5.02 -2.41 2.11
C SER A 134 5.29 -3.30 3.33
N ALA A 135 5.16 -4.62 3.16
CA ALA A 135 5.49 -5.59 4.20
C ALA A 135 6.97 -5.53 4.59
N ARG A 136 7.88 -5.37 3.62
CA ARG A 136 9.31 -5.23 3.89
C ARG A 136 9.63 -3.97 4.69
N LEU A 137 9.09 -2.81 4.31
CA LEU A 137 9.22 -1.57 5.07
C LEU A 137 8.74 -1.77 6.52
N TRP A 138 7.52 -2.30 6.68
CA TRP A 138 6.92 -2.54 8.00
C TRP A 138 7.78 -3.45 8.89
N THR A 139 8.25 -4.57 8.35
CA THR A 139 9.05 -5.54 9.09
C THR A 139 10.45 -5.02 9.45
N HIS A 140 10.96 -4.00 8.76
CA HIS A 140 12.17 -3.26 9.11
C HIS A 140 11.90 -2.06 10.05
N GLY A 141 10.67 -1.90 10.53
CA GLY A 141 10.31 -0.85 11.49
C GLY A 141 10.07 0.52 10.85
N TRP A 142 9.69 0.54 9.56
CA TRP A 142 9.22 1.74 8.88
C TRP A 142 7.71 1.86 8.94
N ASP A 143 7.23 3.09 9.10
CA ASP A 143 5.81 3.44 9.18
C ASP A 143 5.42 4.29 7.97
N MET A 144 4.28 3.96 7.36
CA MET A 144 3.80 4.60 6.15
C MET A 144 2.65 5.53 6.48
N PHE A 145 2.66 6.72 5.89
CA PHE A 145 1.68 7.76 6.13
C PHE A 145 1.22 8.39 4.81
N THR A 146 -0.07 8.70 4.72
CA THR A 146 -0.59 9.57 3.66
C THR A 146 -0.13 11.01 3.92
N PRO A 147 0.32 11.77 2.91
CA PRO A 147 0.53 13.21 3.04
C PRO A 147 -0.73 13.93 3.55
N ASP A 148 -0.59 15.05 4.25
CA ASP A 148 -1.76 15.82 4.70
C ASP A 148 -2.41 16.66 3.58
N ARG A 149 -1.72 16.79 2.43
CA ARG A 149 -2.22 17.46 1.22
C ARG A 149 -1.56 16.91 -0.04
N ASN A 150 -2.21 17.13 -1.18
CA ASN A 150 -1.64 16.81 -2.49
C ASN A 150 -0.46 17.74 -2.81
N VAL A 151 0.72 17.14 -3.01
CA VAL A 151 1.95 17.83 -3.45
C VAL A 151 2.34 17.46 -4.88
N ALA A 152 1.73 16.41 -5.42
CA ALA A 152 1.91 15.92 -6.77
C ALA A 152 0.58 15.42 -7.34
N PHE A 153 0.55 15.26 -8.65
CA PHE A 153 -0.55 14.72 -9.45
C PHE A 153 0.03 13.80 -10.53
N HIS A 154 -0.70 12.75 -10.90
CA HIS A 154 -0.21 11.68 -11.78
C HIS A 154 -0.99 11.63 -13.10
N HIS A 155 -0.31 11.30 -14.21
CA HIS A 155 -0.94 11.00 -15.50
C HIS A 155 -1.42 9.56 -15.60
N TYR A 156 -2.68 9.29 -15.26
CA TYR A 156 -3.24 7.94 -15.32
C TYR A 156 -3.64 7.49 -16.73
N ASN A 157 -3.89 6.18 -16.87
CA ASN A 157 -4.44 5.44 -18.01
C ASN A 157 -3.59 5.45 -19.29
N ARG A 158 -3.00 6.58 -19.68
CA ARG A 158 -2.09 6.73 -20.84
C ARG A 158 -2.51 5.82 -21.98
N ASP A 159 -3.75 5.99 -22.42
CA ASP A 159 -4.39 5.11 -23.40
C ASP A 159 -3.59 5.11 -24.70
N GLY A 160 -3.43 3.94 -25.31
CA GLY A 160 -2.61 3.74 -26.50
C GLY A 160 -1.09 3.85 -26.28
N ALA A 161 -0.61 4.26 -25.10
CA ALA A 161 0.82 4.27 -24.83
C ALA A 161 1.36 2.83 -24.69
N PRO A 162 2.56 2.54 -25.25
CA PRO A 162 3.16 1.22 -25.11
C PRO A 162 3.37 0.89 -23.64
N LYS A 163 2.97 -0.31 -23.25
CA LYS A 163 3.17 -0.86 -21.91
C LYS A 163 4.29 -1.88 -21.97
N PHE A 164 5.09 -2.01 -20.92
CA PHE A 164 6.28 -2.85 -20.97
C PHE A 164 5.97 -4.33 -21.26
N TRP A 165 4.79 -4.82 -20.84
CA TRP A 165 4.39 -6.21 -21.10
C TRP A 165 4.14 -6.46 -22.59
N ASN A 166 3.77 -5.44 -23.37
CA ASN A 166 3.60 -5.57 -24.82
C ASN A 166 4.92 -5.96 -25.51
N ASP A 167 6.08 -5.62 -24.91
CA ASP A 167 7.40 -5.94 -25.47
C ASP A 167 7.77 -7.43 -25.31
N PHE A 168 7.12 -8.15 -24.38
CA PHE A 168 7.52 -9.50 -23.98
C PHE A 168 6.41 -10.55 -24.05
N ASP A 169 5.17 -10.17 -24.36
CA ASP A 169 4.01 -11.04 -24.24
C ASP A 169 4.11 -12.32 -25.12
N ALA A 170 4.72 -12.20 -26.30
CA ALA A 170 4.96 -13.36 -27.17
C ALA A 170 6.12 -14.26 -26.72
N ASN A 171 6.90 -13.89 -25.69
CA ASN A 171 8.08 -14.63 -25.25
C ASN A 171 7.74 -15.61 -24.11
N PRO A 172 7.83 -16.94 -24.32
CA PRO A 172 7.57 -17.91 -23.25
C PRO A 172 8.47 -17.74 -22.02
N SER A 173 9.72 -17.31 -22.19
CA SER A 173 10.65 -17.12 -21.07
C SER A 173 10.21 -15.99 -20.13
N TYR A 174 9.52 -14.97 -20.66
CA TYR A 174 8.93 -13.90 -19.86
C TYR A 174 7.87 -14.45 -18.91
N HIS A 175 6.95 -15.27 -19.42
CA HIS A 175 5.89 -15.88 -18.61
C HIS A 175 6.44 -16.85 -17.56
N THR A 176 7.41 -17.70 -17.93
CA THR A 176 8.09 -18.60 -16.98
C THR A 176 8.78 -17.82 -15.87
N ARG A 177 9.50 -16.74 -16.21
CA ARG A 177 10.20 -15.91 -15.22
C ARG A 177 9.22 -15.15 -14.33
N LYS A 178 8.18 -14.53 -14.90
CA LYS A 178 7.12 -13.84 -14.14
C LYS A 178 6.47 -14.79 -13.13
N ALA A 179 6.11 -16.00 -13.54
CA ALA A 179 5.54 -17.00 -12.62
C ALA A 179 6.51 -17.39 -11.49
N ALA A 180 7.82 -17.53 -11.78
CA ALA A 180 8.82 -17.81 -10.76
C ALA A 180 8.98 -16.65 -9.76
N VAL A 181 8.95 -15.41 -10.24
CA VAL A 181 9.01 -14.21 -9.40
C VAL A 181 7.75 -14.09 -8.54
N LEU A 182 6.55 -14.36 -9.06
CA LEU A 182 5.31 -14.37 -8.28
C LEU A 182 5.34 -15.42 -7.16
N ARG A 183 5.83 -16.63 -7.42
CA ARG A 183 6.03 -17.65 -6.37
C ARG A 183 7.00 -17.19 -5.29
N LYS A 184 8.06 -16.46 -5.66
CA LYS A 184 8.98 -15.85 -4.70
C LYS A 184 8.27 -14.79 -3.84
N VAL A 185 7.47 -13.91 -4.44
CA VAL A 185 6.67 -12.91 -3.70
C VAL A 185 5.76 -13.61 -2.69
N GLU A 186 5.01 -14.63 -3.15
CA GLU A 186 4.12 -15.40 -2.29
C GLU A 186 4.87 -16.06 -1.12
N ALA A 187 6.00 -16.72 -1.39
CA ALA A 187 6.83 -17.34 -0.35
C ALA A 187 7.33 -16.33 0.69
N LEU A 188 7.75 -15.14 0.27
CA LEU A 188 8.17 -14.07 1.18
C LEU A 188 7.00 -13.55 2.03
N MET A 189 5.84 -13.33 1.41
CA MET A 189 4.63 -12.80 2.07
C MET A 189 4.00 -13.79 3.06
N LEU A 190 4.32 -15.08 2.95
CA LEU A 190 3.88 -16.13 3.87
C LEU A 190 4.93 -16.52 4.93
N SER A 191 6.14 -15.95 4.89
CA SER A 191 7.24 -16.34 5.78
C SER A 191 7.19 -15.63 7.14
N GLU A 192 7.22 -16.36 8.28
CA GLU A 192 7.19 -15.73 9.61
C GLU A 192 8.46 -14.88 9.91
N TYR A 193 9.62 -15.31 9.40
CA TYR A 193 10.89 -14.60 9.45
C TYR A 193 11.62 -14.85 8.11
N GLY A 194 11.70 -13.83 7.25
CA GLY A 194 12.16 -14.00 5.86
C GLY A 194 13.51 -14.73 5.71
N THR A 195 13.53 -15.71 4.79
CA THR A 195 14.65 -16.36 4.04
C THR A 195 16.11 -16.37 4.58
N GLY A 196 16.36 -16.31 5.89
CA GLY A 196 17.65 -16.66 6.49
C GLY A 196 18.84 -15.75 6.14
N GLY A 197 18.62 -14.43 6.04
CA GLY A 197 19.70 -13.46 5.72
C GLY A 197 19.71 -12.96 4.28
N PHE A 198 18.67 -13.27 3.51
CA PHE A 198 18.44 -12.64 2.21
C PHE A 198 18.29 -11.13 2.37
N LYS A 199 19.18 -10.36 1.74
CA LYS A 199 19.21 -8.88 1.77
C LYS A 199 17.88 -8.23 1.39
N TYR A 200 17.08 -8.89 0.54
CA TYR A 200 15.79 -8.38 0.09
C TYR A 200 14.60 -9.11 0.74
N GLY A 201 14.81 -9.77 1.88
CA GLY A 201 13.79 -10.45 2.66
C GLY A 201 13.00 -9.52 3.59
N MET A 202 12.26 -10.13 4.52
CA MET A 202 11.56 -9.45 5.61
C MET A 202 12.51 -9.05 6.72
N GLY A 203 12.21 -7.96 7.40
CA GLY A 203 12.95 -7.49 8.57
C GLY A 203 12.60 -8.25 9.85
N ARG A 204 13.21 -7.86 10.95
CA ARG A 204 13.06 -8.51 12.27
C ARG A 204 12.44 -7.61 13.35
N GLN A 205 12.16 -6.34 13.03
CA GLN A 205 11.55 -5.40 13.99
C GLN A 205 10.06 -5.73 14.21
N ARG A 206 9.39 -6.23 13.16
CA ARG A 206 8.00 -6.71 13.16
C ARG A 206 7.93 -7.93 12.23
N THR A 207 6.95 -8.82 12.43
CA THR A 207 6.76 -9.99 11.55
C THR A 207 5.81 -9.68 10.40
N VAL A 208 5.88 -10.43 9.30
CA VAL A 208 4.89 -10.29 8.21
C VAL A 208 3.48 -10.64 8.69
N ARG A 209 3.37 -11.57 9.64
CA ARG A 209 2.09 -11.92 10.28
C ARG A 209 1.48 -10.73 11.01
N GLN A 210 2.30 -9.94 11.70
CA GLN A 210 1.84 -8.68 12.30
C GLN A 210 1.43 -7.65 11.23
N TRP A 211 2.08 -7.63 10.06
CA TRP A 211 1.63 -6.78 8.95
C TRP A 211 0.26 -7.22 8.41
N TRP A 212 0.03 -8.51 8.21
CA TRP A 212 -1.30 -9.05 7.86
C TRP A 212 -2.37 -8.68 8.89
N GLN A 213 -2.05 -8.84 10.18
CA GLN A 213 -2.93 -8.40 11.25
C GLN A 213 -3.16 -6.90 11.25
N TYR A 214 -2.14 -6.11 10.91
CA TYR A 214 -2.20 -4.64 10.82
C TYR A 214 -3.08 -4.19 9.65
N THR A 215 -3.01 -4.86 8.50
CA THR A 215 -3.88 -4.58 7.34
C THR A 215 -5.31 -5.07 7.59
N GLY A 216 -5.48 -6.11 8.40
CA GLY A 216 -6.78 -6.77 8.61
C GLY A 216 -7.10 -7.81 7.55
N LEU A 217 -6.13 -8.16 6.70
CA LEU A 217 -6.25 -9.19 5.69
C LEU A 217 -5.66 -10.50 6.18
N GLU A 218 -6.27 -11.60 5.78
CA GLU A 218 -5.80 -12.95 6.03
C GLU A 218 -5.27 -13.57 4.71
N PRO A 219 -3.98 -13.95 4.63
CA PRO A 219 -3.39 -14.43 3.37
C PRO A 219 -4.03 -15.72 2.83
N SER A 220 -4.64 -16.52 3.71
CA SER A 220 -5.40 -17.72 3.33
C SER A 220 -6.80 -17.40 2.80
N ASN A 221 -7.38 -16.25 3.16
CA ASN A 221 -8.70 -15.81 2.72
C ASN A 221 -8.60 -14.78 1.59
N ARG A 222 -8.39 -15.28 0.36
CA ARG A 222 -8.19 -14.43 -0.84
C ARG A 222 -9.45 -13.81 -1.41
N SER A 223 -10.60 -13.93 -0.74
CA SER A 223 -11.84 -13.22 -1.08
C SER A 223 -12.19 -12.13 -0.06
N GLN A 224 -11.40 -11.97 0.99
CA GLN A 224 -11.63 -10.96 2.02
C GLN A 224 -11.44 -9.56 1.46
N ALA A 225 -12.40 -8.68 1.73
CA ALA A 225 -12.26 -7.24 1.57
C ALA A 225 -11.63 -6.63 2.84
N MET A 226 -10.82 -5.58 2.67
CA MET A 226 -10.33 -4.80 3.80
C MET A 226 -11.49 -4.10 4.52
N ASP A 227 -11.38 -4.00 5.84
CA ASP A 227 -12.25 -3.13 6.63
C ASP A 227 -11.92 -1.67 6.33
N VAL A 228 -12.82 -0.99 5.61
CA VAL A 228 -12.66 0.40 5.20
C VAL A 228 -12.50 1.35 6.38
N LEU A 229 -13.14 1.06 7.51
CA LEU A 229 -13.10 1.91 8.71
C LEU A 229 -11.71 1.89 9.37
N ARG A 230 -10.92 0.87 9.07
CA ARG A 230 -9.61 0.67 9.69
C ARG A 230 -8.61 1.73 9.27
N PHE A 231 -8.61 2.14 8.00
CA PHE A 231 -7.66 3.11 7.42
C PHE A 231 -8.31 4.23 6.60
N CYS A 232 -9.52 4.02 6.07
CA CYS A 232 -10.29 5.02 5.32
C CYS A 232 -11.24 5.79 6.24
N TRP A 233 -10.77 6.24 7.42
CA TRP A 233 -11.64 6.97 8.35
C TRP A 233 -11.70 8.48 8.02
N VAL A 234 -12.90 9.05 8.17
CA VAL A 234 -13.15 10.48 8.26
C VAL A 234 -13.16 10.86 9.75
N GLU A 235 -12.56 11.98 10.16
CA GLU A 235 -12.47 12.32 11.59
C GLU A 235 -13.88 12.50 12.25
N ASP A 236 -13.98 11.90 13.45
CA ASP A 236 -14.82 12.17 14.63
C ASP A 236 -16.30 11.77 14.80
N ASN A 237 -17.01 11.14 13.85
CA ASN A 237 -18.31 10.51 14.19
C ASN A 237 -18.31 8.96 14.21
N ASP A 238 -17.51 8.30 13.38
CA ASP A 238 -17.66 6.85 13.21
C ASP A 238 -16.92 6.03 14.28
N ARG A 239 -15.82 6.53 14.85
CA ARG A 239 -15.06 5.76 15.86
C ARG A 239 -15.79 5.58 17.19
N HIS A 240 -16.63 6.53 17.58
CA HIS A 240 -17.43 6.41 18.82
C HIS A 240 -18.65 5.49 18.60
N GLN A 241 -19.33 5.60 17.45
CA GLN A 241 -20.48 4.74 17.15
C GLN A 241 -20.08 3.27 16.99
N HIS A 242 -18.95 2.98 16.34
CA HIS A 242 -18.49 1.59 16.17
C HIS A 242 -17.95 0.93 17.44
N ARG A 243 -17.34 1.68 18.38
CA ARG A 243 -16.99 1.11 19.70
C ARG A 243 -18.24 0.74 20.49
N HIS A 244 -19.30 1.54 20.39
CA HIS A 244 -20.59 1.20 21.01
C HIS A 244 -21.24 0.01 20.32
N HIS A 245 -21.20 -0.08 18.99
CA HIS A 245 -21.80 -1.19 18.26
C HIS A 245 -21.06 -2.51 18.45
N GLN A 246 -19.71 -2.52 18.44
CA GLN A 246 -18.95 -3.75 18.76
C GLN A 246 -19.12 -4.18 20.22
N GLN A 247 -19.25 -3.25 21.18
CA GLN A 247 -19.55 -3.60 22.57
C GLN A 247 -20.99 -4.10 22.76
N GLN A 248 -21.94 -3.64 21.93
CA GLN A 248 -23.31 -4.16 21.91
C GLN A 248 -23.38 -5.53 21.23
N GLU A 249 -22.76 -5.73 20.08
CA GLU A 249 -22.69 -7.03 19.40
C GLU A 249 -21.97 -8.08 20.26
N ILE A 250 -20.91 -7.73 20.99
CA ILE A 250 -20.26 -8.67 21.92
C ILE A 250 -21.20 -9.04 23.08
N LYS A 251 -22.03 -8.11 23.58
CA LYS A 251 -23.04 -8.39 24.62
C LYS A 251 -24.23 -9.20 24.08
N GLU A 252 -24.69 -8.93 22.87
CA GLU A 252 -25.79 -9.64 22.21
C GLU A 252 -25.38 -11.03 21.74
N THR A 253 -24.16 -11.22 21.22
CA THR A 253 -23.63 -12.54 20.85
C THR A 253 -23.33 -13.41 22.08
N SER A 254 -23.02 -12.79 23.23
CA SER A 254 -22.93 -13.47 24.52
C SER A 254 -24.29 -13.95 25.04
N THR A 255 -25.39 -13.31 24.67
CA THR A 255 -26.76 -13.69 25.08
C THR A 255 -27.47 -14.57 24.05
N ALA A 256 -27.12 -14.46 22.76
CA ALA A 256 -27.73 -15.21 21.66
C ALA A 256 -27.14 -16.63 21.44
N ARG A 257 -26.07 -17.03 22.15
CA ARG A 257 -25.60 -18.43 22.17
C ARG A 257 -26.58 -19.41 22.85
N HIS A 258 -27.73 -18.93 23.29
CA HIS A 258 -28.89 -19.72 23.67
C HIS A 258 -30.10 -19.32 22.83
N THR A 259 -30.08 -19.49 21.51
CA THR A 259 -31.24 -19.96 20.72
C THR A 259 -30.97 -19.93 19.20
N ALA A 260 -31.22 -21.09 18.59
CA ALA A 260 -31.69 -21.30 17.21
C ALA A 260 -30.78 -21.06 15.98
N ALA A 261 -31.12 -21.86 14.96
CA ALA A 261 -30.39 -22.31 13.77
C ALA A 261 -30.70 -21.45 12.51
N PRO A 262 -30.04 -21.69 11.34
CA PRO A 262 -29.78 -20.66 10.34
C PRO A 262 -30.82 -20.62 9.21
N THR A 263 -31.11 -19.39 8.74
CA THR A 263 -31.80 -19.15 7.47
C THR A 263 -30.99 -18.21 6.59
N SER A 264 -30.83 -18.63 5.33
CA SER A 264 -30.06 -18.00 4.27
C SER A 264 -30.75 -16.76 3.70
N LEU A 265 -30.03 -15.65 3.54
CA LEU A 265 -30.42 -14.56 2.65
C LEU A 265 -29.20 -14.02 1.89
N ARG A 266 -29.28 -14.05 0.56
CA ARG A 266 -28.36 -13.40 -0.40
C ARG A 266 -28.76 -11.93 -0.56
N PRO A 267 -27.82 -10.98 -0.69
CA PRO A 267 -28.10 -9.69 -1.30
C PRO A 267 -27.64 -9.63 -2.78
N PRO A 268 -28.34 -8.89 -3.64
CA PRO A 268 -27.99 -8.71 -5.04
C PRO A 268 -27.28 -7.37 -5.33
N TRP A 269 -26.65 -7.33 -6.52
CA TRP A 269 -26.21 -6.18 -7.32
C TRP A 269 -24.75 -5.70 -7.23
N TRP A 270 -24.12 -5.74 -8.42
CA TRP A 270 -22.79 -5.30 -8.80
C TRP A 270 -22.94 -4.15 -9.81
N GLY A 271 -22.04 -3.16 -9.77
CA GLY A 271 -21.98 -2.07 -10.73
C GLY A 271 -20.57 -1.50 -10.90
N ARG A 272 -19.92 -1.91 -12.01
CA ARG A 272 -18.88 -1.24 -12.81
C ARG A 272 -17.74 -0.49 -12.11
N TRP A 273 -16.56 -1.12 -12.14
CA TRP A 273 -15.28 -0.53 -12.53
C TRP A 273 -14.56 -1.52 -13.45
#